data_AF-A0A7L4NYB4-F1
#
_entry.id   AF-A0A7L4NYB4-F1
#
_cell.length_a   1.000
_cell.length_b   1.000
_cell.length_c   1.000
_cell.angle_alpha   90.00
_cell.angle_beta   90.00
_cell.angle_gamma   90.00
#
_symmetry.space_group_name_H-M   'P 1'
#
loop_
_entity.id
_entity.type
_entity.pdbx_description
1 polymer ?
#
loop_
_entity_poly.entity_id
_entity_poly.type
_entity_poly.pdbx_seq_one_letter_code
_entity_poly.pdbx_strand_id
1 'polypeptide(L)'
;MDMGKILENSVKYPASNWKRLLIFGIIVLIYQFSLEILMRHLNVSPLVLLLIIPFFIAYFLIQGYQLRAIGTTIGGEMEAPKLNNWLEMFVDGLKIFIVGLVYGIVPMIVIFAGLGLLFAGTSSIRIVGAFILLLGAVILLIMTLLMIMGISNMAYHGEIEAALRFGEIKEKIKKNRLVKLHSDVTYLGDV
;
A
#
# COMPACT_ATOMS: atom_id res chain seq x y z
N MET A 1 20.98 -15.72 9.17
CA MET A 1 19.95 -14.83 9.75
C MET A 1 19.23 -15.65 10.81
N ASP A 2 19.26 -15.22 12.07
CA ASP A 2 18.66 -15.96 13.17
C ASP A 2 17.18 -15.59 13.31
N MET A 3 16.29 -16.55 13.02
CA MET A 3 14.84 -16.33 13.05
C MET A 3 14.37 -15.89 14.44
N GLY A 4 14.99 -16.40 15.51
CA GLY A 4 14.63 -16.03 16.88
C GLY A 4 14.86 -14.55 17.15
N LYS A 5 15.99 -14.01 16.68
CA LYS A 5 16.32 -12.59 16.83
C LYS A 5 15.39 -11.67 16.03
N ILE A 6 14.93 -12.11 14.85
CA ILE A 6 13.97 -11.33 14.06
C ILE A 6 12.64 -11.23 14.81
N LEU A 7 12.11 -12.37 15.27
CA LEU A 7 10.85 -12.40 16.01
C LEU A 7 10.93 -11.56 17.29
N GLU A 8 12.04 -11.67 18.02
CA GLU A 8 12.29 -10.87 19.22
C GLU A 8 12.28 -9.37 18.89
N ASN A 9 12.99 -8.95 17.84
CA ASN A 9 13.03 -7.55 17.42
C ASN A 9 11.68 -7.05 16.95
N SER A 10 10.91 -7.84 16.20
CA SER A 10 9.57 -7.48 15.72
C SER A 10 8.57 -7.29 16.86
N VAL A 11 8.68 -8.05 17.95
CA VAL A 11 7.82 -7.88 19.15
C VAL A 11 8.30 -6.71 20.00
N LYS A 12 9.62 -6.54 20.16
CA LYS A 12 10.19 -5.44 20.93
C LYS A 12 9.93 -4.08 20.30
N TYR A 13 9.91 -3.98 18.97
CA TYR A 13 9.70 -2.71 18.26
C TYR A 13 8.41 -1.98 18.67
N PRO A 14 7.20 -2.59 18.59
CA PRO A 14 5.97 -1.94 19.05
C PRO A 14 5.90 -1.83 20.58
N ALA A 15 6.47 -2.79 21.32
CA ALA A 15 6.45 -2.81 22.78
C ALA A 15 7.46 -1.85 23.44
N SER A 16 8.40 -1.28 22.66
CA SER A 16 9.42 -0.36 23.19
C SER A 16 8.79 0.87 23.83
N ASN A 17 7.62 1.30 23.33
CA ASN A 17 6.90 2.43 23.86
C ASN A 17 5.40 2.16 24.01
N TRP A 18 5.01 1.70 25.19
CA TRP A 18 3.63 1.39 25.56
C TRP A 18 2.66 2.56 25.36
N LYS A 19 3.09 3.81 25.60
CA LYS A 19 2.24 4.97 25.37
C LYS A 19 1.93 5.16 23.89
N ARG A 20 2.92 5.01 23.00
CA ARG A 20 2.74 5.10 21.55
C ARG A 20 1.84 3.97 21.05
N LEU A 21 2.08 2.75 21.53
CA LEU A 21 1.28 1.58 21.22
C LEU A 21 -0.20 1.77 21.60
N LEU A 22 -0.48 2.25 22.81
CA LEU A 22 -1.85 2.47 23.29
C LEU A 22 -2.59 3.54 22.49
N ILE A 23 -1.94 4.67 22.19
CA ILE A 23 -2.56 5.73 21.40
C ILE A 23 -2.88 5.22 19.99
N PHE A 24 -1.94 4.56 19.32
CA PHE A 24 -2.19 3.97 18.01
C PHE A 24 -3.29 2.90 18.06
N GLY A 25 -3.29 2.05 19.09
CA GLY A 25 -4.33 1.06 19.35
C GLY A 25 -5.72 1.69 19.48
N ILE A 26 -5.86 2.81 20.19
CA ILE A 26 -7.13 3.53 20.30
C ILE A 26 -7.59 4.06 18.95
N ILE A 27 -6.69 4.61 18.12
CA ILE A 27 -7.05 5.08 16.76
C ILE A 27 -7.56 3.92 15.91
N VAL A 28 -6.88 2.77 15.97
CA VAL A 28 -7.29 1.55 15.25
C VAL A 28 -8.65 1.07 15.74
N LEU A 29 -8.89 1.06 17.05
CA LEU A 29 -10.20 0.71 17.60
C LEU A 29 -11.29 1.67 17.15
N ILE A 30 -11.06 2.99 17.20
CA ILE A 30 -12.01 3.99 16.71
C ILE A 30 -12.32 3.73 15.23
N TYR A 31 -11.32 3.47 14.40
CA TYR A 31 -11.51 3.14 12.98
C TYR A 31 -12.40 1.89 12.81
N GLN A 32 -12.10 0.82 13.53
CA GLN A 32 -12.83 -0.46 13.44
C GLN A 32 -14.28 -0.33 13.95
N PHE A 33 -14.47 0.26 15.13
CA PHE A 33 -15.80 0.51 15.70
C PHE A 33 -16.62 1.43 14.80
N SER A 34 -16.02 2.49 14.25
CA SER A 34 -16.72 3.40 13.33
C SER A 34 -17.20 2.64 12.08
N LEU A 35 -16.36 1.76 11.53
CA LEU A 35 -16.71 0.95 10.37
C LEU A 35 -17.84 -0.04 10.68
N GLU A 36 -17.77 -0.73 11.81
CA GLU A 36 -18.78 -1.72 12.22
C GLU A 36 -20.14 -1.06 12.46
N ILE A 37 -20.18 0.05 13.20
CA ILE A 37 -21.41 0.80 13.46
C ILE A 37 -22.02 1.32 12.16
N LEU A 38 -21.19 1.89 11.28
CA LEU A 38 -21.59 2.38 9.98
C LEU A 38 -22.30 1.27 9.20
N MET A 39 -21.62 0.15 8.95
CA MET A 39 -22.16 -0.97 8.14
C MET A 39 -23.43 -1.58 8.74
N ARG A 40 -23.54 -1.65 10.07
CA ARG A 40 -24.72 -2.22 10.74
C ARG A 40 -25.95 -1.30 10.68
N HIS A 41 -25.76 0.01 10.52
CA HIS A 41 -26.84 0.99 10.68
C HIS A 41 -27.06 1.92 9.47
N LEU A 42 -26.46 1.61 8.29
CA LEU A 42 -26.62 2.43 7.07
C LEU A 42 -28.08 2.71 6.67
N ASN A 43 -29.02 1.83 7.03
CA ASN A 43 -30.43 1.92 6.61
C ASN A 43 -31.37 2.58 7.64
N VAL A 44 -30.89 2.94 8.85
CA VAL A 44 -31.78 3.28 9.97
C VAL A 44 -31.70 4.74 10.44
N SER A 45 -30.62 5.48 10.18
CA SER A 45 -30.54 6.88 10.63
C SER A 45 -29.52 7.73 9.86
N PRO A 46 -29.88 8.94 9.39
CA PRO A 46 -28.94 9.89 8.81
C PRO A 46 -27.80 10.30 9.75
N LEU A 47 -28.00 10.21 11.08
CA LEU A 47 -26.96 10.53 12.07
C LEU A 47 -25.73 9.62 11.95
N VAL A 48 -25.91 8.41 11.41
CA VAL A 48 -24.81 7.45 11.19
C VAL A 48 -23.83 7.98 10.13
N LEU A 49 -24.28 8.83 9.20
CA LEU A 49 -23.41 9.46 8.19
C LEU A 49 -22.36 10.39 8.83
N LEU A 50 -22.61 10.92 10.04
CA LEU A 50 -21.63 11.74 10.76
C LEU A 50 -20.39 10.92 11.17
N LEU A 51 -20.49 9.59 11.27
CA LEU A 51 -19.36 8.69 11.59
C LEU A 51 -18.39 8.51 10.43
N ILE A 52 -18.77 8.91 9.22
CA ILE A 52 -17.90 8.86 8.04
C ILE A 52 -16.66 9.76 8.23
N ILE A 53 -16.85 10.93 8.86
CA ILE A 53 -15.77 11.90 9.10
C ILE A 53 -14.68 11.31 10.03
N PRO A 54 -14.99 10.89 11.28
CA PRO A 54 -13.98 10.29 12.15
C PRO A 54 -13.40 8.99 11.59
N PHE A 55 -14.17 8.22 10.82
CA PHE A 55 -13.67 7.05 10.11
C PHE A 55 -12.55 7.40 9.13
N PHE A 56 -12.76 8.37 8.24
CA PHE A 56 -11.75 8.79 7.27
C PHE A 56 -10.54 9.41 7.96
N ILE A 57 -10.74 10.25 8.98
CA ILE A 57 -9.64 10.85 9.74
C ILE A 57 -8.77 9.75 10.37
N ALA A 58 -9.39 8.79 11.06
CA ALA A 58 -8.67 7.68 11.66
C ALA A 58 -7.94 6.83 10.61
N TYR A 59 -8.59 6.54 9.48
CA TYR A 59 -7.98 5.81 8.37
C TYR A 59 -6.70 6.48 7.86
N PHE A 60 -6.76 7.77 7.53
CA PHE A 60 -5.58 8.49 7.01
C PHE A 60 -4.47 8.62 8.04
N LEU A 61 -4.80 8.81 9.33
CA LEU A 61 -3.80 8.80 10.40
C LEU A 61 -3.11 7.43 10.53
N ILE A 62 -3.87 6.34 10.40
CA ILE A 62 -3.31 4.98 10.40
C ILE A 62 -2.35 4.79 9.23
N GLN A 63 -2.75 5.20 8.02
CA GLN A 63 -1.91 5.08 6.82
C GLN A 63 -0.63 5.91 6.94
N GLY A 64 -0.74 7.17 7.38
CA GLY A 64 0.45 8.02 7.61
C GLY A 64 1.39 7.47 8.67
N TYR A 65 0.84 6.88 9.73
CA TYR A 65 1.67 6.20 10.73
C TYR A 65 2.40 4.99 10.15
N GLN A 66 1.75 4.21 9.28
CA GLN A 66 2.38 3.10 8.58
C GLN A 66 3.55 3.58 7.71
N LEU A 67 3.37 4.67 6.96
CA LEU A 67 4.46 5.26 6.17
C LEU A 67 5.65 5.63 7.04
N ARG A 68 5.37 6.31 8.16
CA ARG A 68 6.40 6.71 9.11
C ARG A 68 7.13 5.51 9.70
N ALA A 69 6.41 4.44 10.04
CA ALA A 69 7.00 3.20 10.53
C ALA A 69 7.90 2.53 9.48
N ILE A 70 7.52 2.57 8.21
CA ILE A 70 8.38 2.11 7.11
C ILE A 70 9.64 2.98 7.02
N GLY A 71 9.51 4.30 7.10
CA GLY A 71 10.65 5.22 7.08
C GLY A 71 11.64 5.00 8.22
N THR A 72 11.17 4.89 9.47
CA THR A 72 12.03 4.68 10.65
C THR A 72 12.72 3.32 10.62
N THR A 73 12.03 2.28 10.16
CA THR A 73 12.61 0.93 10.00
C THR A 73 13.68 0.87 8.92
N ILE A 74 13.48 1.57 7.80
CA ILE A 74 14.53 1.74 6.77
C ILE A 74 15.72 2.53 7.34
N GLY A 75 15.45 3.51 8.21
CA GLY A 75 16.47 4.27 8.95
C GLY A 75 17.20 3.47 10.04
N GLY A 76 16.79 2.24 10.33
CA GLY A 76 17.40 1.38 11.36
C GLY A 76 16.98 1.71 12.79
N GLU A 77 15.94 2.51 12.99
CA GLU A 77 15.42 2.81 14.32
C GLU A 77 14.69 1.57 14.89
N MET A 78 14.97 1.23 16.16
CA MET A 78 14.34 0.10 16.86
C MET A 78 13.20 0.53 17.81
N GLU A 79 12.78 1.79 17.75
CA GLU A 79 11.63 2.29 18.50
C GLU A 79 10.47 2.63 17.58
N ALA A 80 9.24 2.35 18.04
CA ALA A 80 8.02 2.74 17.34
C ALA A 80 7.96 4.27 17.10
N PRO A 81 7.53 4.78 15.93
CA PRO A 81 7.56 6.20 15.64
C PRO A 81 6.74 7.06 16.60
N LYS A 82 7.16 8.30 16.80
CA LYS A 82 6.39 9.26 17.62
C LYS A 82 5.06 9.59 16.93
N LEU A 83 3.99 9.65 17.73
CA LEU A 83 2.66 10.15 17.35
C LEU A 83 2.59 11.67 17.55
N ASN A 84 3.47 12.38 16.87
CA ASN A 84 3.49 13.84 16.78
C ASN A 84 3.20 14.27 15.34
N ASN A 85 3.03 15.57 15.12
CA ASN A 85 2.74 16.14 13.80
C ASN A 85 1.56 15.42 13.13
N TRP A 86 0.42 15.34 13.82
CA TRP A 86 -0.78 14.66 13.35
C TRP A 86 -1.23 15.11 11.96
N LEU A 87 -1.07 16.40 11.66
CA LEU A 87 -1.37 16.96 10.35
C LEU A 87 -0.47 16.39 9.25
N GLU A 88 0.82 16.25 9.52
CA GLU A 88 1.79 15.64 8.61
C GLU A 88 1.45 14.17 8.36
N MET A 89 1.13 13.41 9.43
CA MET A 89 0.66 12.03 9.30
C MET A 89 -0.61 11.93 8.45
N PHE A 90 -1.57 12.82 8.66
CA PHE A 90 -2.79 12.85 7.87
C PHE A 90 -2.50 13.10 6.38
N VAL A 91 -1.63 14.07 6.09
CA VAL A 91 -1.19 14.39 4.71
C VAL A 91 -0.44 13.21 4.08
N ASP A 92 0.43 12.54 4.83
CA ASP A 92 1.13 11.35 4.35
C ASP A 92 0.18 10.18 4.08
N GLY A 93 -0.85 10.01 4.91
CA GLY A 93 -1.94 9.07 4.64
C GLY A 93 -2.69 9.39 3.35
N LEU A 94 -2.92 10.67 3.07
CA LEU A 94 -3.54 11.12 1.82
C LEU A 94 -2.62 10.84 0.60
N LYS A 95 -1.30 11.02 0.74
CA LYS A 95 -0.34 10.64 -0.31
C LYS A 95 -0.40 9.14 -0.61
N ILE A 96 -0.42 8.28 0.42
CA ILE A 96 -0.58 6.82 0.24
C ILE A 96 -1.88 6.52 -0.51
N PHE A 97 -2.98 7.19 -0.17
CA PHE A 97 -4.26 7.00 -0.84
C PHE A 97 -4.19 7.38 -2.33
N ILE A 98 -3.57 8.51 -2.67
CA ILE A 98 -3.36 8.92 -4.07
C ILE A 98 -2.52 7.88 -4.82
N VAL A 99 -1.44 7.39 -4.21
CA VAL A 99 -0.63 6.30 -4.79
C VAL A 99 -1.51 5.06 -5.00
N GLY A 100 -2.31 4.67 -4.01
CA GLY A 100 -3.24 3.55 -4.14
C GLY A 100 -4.24 3.71 -5.28
N LEU A 101 -4.75 4.93 -5.51
CA LEU A 101 -5.60 5.22 -6.66
C LEU A 101 -4.85 5.03 -7.98
N VAL A 102 -3.65 5.60 -8.13
CA VAL A 102 -2.86 5.51 -9.36
C VAL A 102 -2.58 4.06 -9.73
N TYR A 103 -2.18 3.25 -8.75
CA TYR A 103 -1.92 1.83 -8.92
C TYR A 103 -3.19 1.00 -9.10
N GLY A 104 -4.31 1.46 -8.55
CA GLY A 104 -5.60 0.81 -8.61
C GLY A 104 -6.36 1.01 -9.92
N ILE A 105 -6.04 2.04 -10.72
CA ILE A 105 -6.80 2.37 -11.94
C ILE A 105 -6.88 1.17 -12.90
N VAL A 106 -5.74 0.59 -13.28
CA VAL A 106 -5.68 -0.52 -14.24
C VAL A 106 -6.47 -1.75 -13.75
N PRO A 107 -6.23 -2.30 -12.55
CA PRO A 107 -6.98 -3.46 -12.08
C PRO A 107 -8.47 -3.14 -11.89
N MET A 108 -8.82 -1.93 -11.45
CA MET A 108 -10.23 -1.54 -11.34
C MET A 108 -10.92 -1.59 -12.70
N ILE A 109 -10.34 -1.01 -13.76
CA ILE A 109 -10.94 -1.04 -15.11
C ILE A 109 -11.20 -2.49 -15.56
N VAL A 110 -10.22 -3.38 -15.40
CA VAL A 110 -10.34 -4.79 -15.79
C VAL A 110 -11.42 -5.51 -14.97
N ILE A 111 -11.43 -5.29 -13.65
CA ILE A 111 -12.42 -5.90 -12.75
C ILE A 111 -13.83 -5.40 -13.10
N PHE A 112 -14.03 -4.10 -13.26
CA PHE A 112 -15.34 -3.54 -13.61
C PHE A 112 -15.84 -4.03 -14.98
N ALA A 113 -14.95 -4.15 -15.97
CA ALA A 113 -15.29 -4.75 -17.26
C ALA A 113 -15.74 -6.22 -17.08
N GLY A 114 -14.99 -7.01 -16.29
CA GLY A 114 -15.33 -8.40 -15.99
C GLY A 114 -16.67 -8.53 -15.25
N LEU A 115 -16.93 -7.69 -14.24
CA LEU A 115 -18.19 -7.65 -13.51
C LEU A 115 -19.35 -7.27 -14.44
N GLY A 116 -19.17 -6.27 -15.30
CA GLY A 116 -20.18 -5.86 -16.27
C GLY A 116 -20.59 -7.01 -17.18
N LEU A 117 -19.62 -7.75 -17.72
CA LEU A 117 -19.89 -8.93 -18.57
C LEU A 117 -20.51 -10.09 -17.78
N LEU A 118 -20.10 -10.29 -16.52
CA LEU A 118 -20.64 -11.36 -15.66
C LEU A 118 -22.10 -11.14 -15.29
N PHE A 119 -22.49 -9.90 -14.96
CA PHE A 119 -23.83 -9.59 -14.46
C PHE A 119 -24.79 -9.10 -15.54
N ALA A 120 -24.32 -8.38 -16.55
CA ALA A 120 -25.16 -7.84 -17.63
C ALA A 120 -25.07 -8.65 -18.94
N GLY A 121 -24.14 -9.61 -19.04
CA GLY A 121 -23.97 -10.44 -20.24
C GLY A 121 -24.99 -11.57 -20.39
N THR A 122 -25.15 -12.04 -21.62
CA THR A 122 -25.88 -13.28 -21.96
C THR A 122 -25.14 -14.51 -21.42
N SER A 123 -25.84 -15.65 -21.29
CA SER A 123 -25.30 -16.86 -20.66
C SER A 123 -23.91 -17.28 -21.16
N SER A 124 -23.65 -17.16 -22.47
CA SER A 124 -22.35 -17.50 -23.08
C SER A 124 -21.24 -16.48 -22.77
N ILE A 125 -21.59 -15.20 -22.63
CA ILE A 125 -20.65 -14.09 -22.39
C ILE A 125 -20.20 -14.05 -20.92
N ARG A 126 -21.02 -14.56 -19.99
CA ARG A 126 -20.69 -14.62 -18.56
C ARG A 126 -19.40 -15.38 -18.26
N ILE A 127 -19.14 -16.45 -19.02
CA ILE A 127 -17.90 -17.24 -18.91
C ILE A 127 -16.68 -16.36 -19.22
N VAL A 128 -16.77 -15.53 -20.26
CA VAL A 128 -15.72 -14.55 -20.62
C VAL A 128 -15.54 -13.52 -19.52
N GLY A 129 -16.64 -13.01 -18.94
CA GLY A 129 -16.60 -12.13 -17.78
C GLY A 129 -15.83 -12.73 -16.59
N ALA A 130 -16.07 -14.01 -16.28
CA ALA A 130 -15.35 -14.72 -15.23
C ALA A 130 -13.83 -14.83 -15.50
N PHE A 131 -13.43 -15.11 -16.75
CA PHE A 131 -12.00 -15.13 -17.12
C PHE A 131 -11.35 -13.75 -17.02
N ILE A 132 -12.06 -12.69 -17.40
CA ILE A 132 -11.58 -11.30 -17.25
C ILE A 132 -11.40 -10.95 -15.78
N LEU A 133 -12.30 -11.42 -14.89
CA LEU A 133 -12.14 -11.23 -13.45
C LEU A 133 -10.90 -11.95 -12.89
N LEU A 134 -10.64 -13.19 -13.33
CA LEU A 134 -9.42 -13.90 -12.95
C LEU A 134 -8.17 -13.15 -13.39
N LEU A 135 -8.16 -12.65 -14.63
CA LEU A 135 -7.08 -11.79 -15.13
C LEU A 135 -6.94 -10.51 -14.31
N GLY A 136 -8.06 -9.85 -13.98
CA GLY A 136 -8.10 -8.66 -13.14
C GLY A 136 -7.54 -8.90 -11.74
N ALA A 137 -7.81 -10.06 -11.14
CA ALA A 137 -7.24 -10.45 -9.84
C ALA A 137 -5.71 -10.65 -9.91
N VAL A 138 -5.20 -11.26 -10.98
CA VAL A 138 -3.76 -11.39 -11.21
C VAL A 138 -3.10 -10.01 -11.40
N ILE A 139 -3.72 -9.13 -12.19
CA ILE A 139 -3.23 -7.76 -12.38
C ILE A 139 -3.24 -7.00 -11.06
N LEU A 140 -4.31 -7.11 -10.27
CA LEU A 140 -4.42 -6.49 -8.96
C LEU A 140 -3.28 -6.95 -8.04
N LEU A 141 -3.01 -8.26 -7.99
CA LEU A 141 -1.90 -8.81 -7.20
C LEU A 141 -0.55 -8.22 -7.62
N ILE A 142 -0.29 -8.14 -8.93
CA ILE A 142 0.96 -7.55 -9.43
C ILE A 142 1.03 -6.07 -9.03
N MET A 143 -0.05 -5.31 -9.24
CA MET A 143 -0.09 -3.88 -8.94
C MET A 143 0.04 -3.59 -7.44
N THR A 144 -0.50 -4.43 -6.55
CA THR A 144 -0.32 -4.25 -5.10
C THR A 144 1.12 -4.52 -4.65
N LEU A 145 1.79 -5.53 -5.22
CA LEU A 145 3.21 -5.77 -4.96
C LEU A 145 4.06 -4.58 -5.42
N LEU A 146 3.77 -4.07 -6.61
CA LEU A 146 4.40 -2.87 -7.12
C LEU A 146 4.15 -1.66 -6.21
N MET A 147 2.94 -1.54 -5.65
CA MET A 147 2.54 -0.44 -4.77
C MET A 147 3.30 -0.48 -3.46
N ILE A 148 3.49 -1.66 -2.87
CA ILE A 148 4.29 -1.83 -1.66
C ILE A 148 5.72 -1.32 -1.91
N MET A 149 6.34 -1.68 -3.04
CA MET A 149 7.67 -1.18 -3.41
C MET A 149 7.69 0.34 -3.60
N GLY A 150 6.65 0.90 -4.24
CA GLY A 150 6.51 2.35 -4.40
C GLY A 150 6.38 3.07 -3.06
N ILE A 151 5.54 2.58 -2.16
CA ILE A 151 5.35 3.15 -0.81
C ILE A 151 6.66 3.11 -0.02
N SER A 152 7.44 2.02 -0.11
CA SER A 152 8.77 1.96 0.52
C SER A 152 9.73 3.01 -0.05
N ASN A 153 9.70 3.24 -1.36
CA ASN A 153 10.53 4.28 -1.98
C ASN A 153 10.09 5.70 -1.57
N MET A 154 8.78 5.93 -1.45
CA MET A 154 8.23 7.18 -0.90
C MET A 154 8.59 7.37 0.58
N ALA A 155 8.61 6.30 1.38
CA ALA A 155 9.03 6.39 2.77
C ALA A 155 10.50 6.79 2.91
N TYR A 156 11.35 6.39 1.95
CA TYR A 156 12.77 6.75 1.93
C TYR A 156 13.03 8.18 1.42
N HIS A 157 12.32 8.60 0.37
CA HIS A 157 12.55 9.91 -0.26
C HIS A 157 11.62 11.03 0.24
N GLY A 158 10.52 10.72 0.93
CA GLY A 158 9.53 11.68 1.43
C GLY A 158 8.59 12.26 0.36
N GLU A 159 8.84 11.96 -0.91
CA GLU A 159 8.11 12.52 -2.06
C GLU A 159 7.15 11.49 -2.67
N ILE A 160 5.93 11.93 -3.03
CA ILE A 160 4.93 11.07 -3.66
C ILE A 160 5.39 10.55 -5.03
N GLU A 161 6.18 11.35 -5.75
CA GLU A 161 6.73 10.98 -7.06
C GLU A 161 7.65 9.76 -6.95
N ALA A 162 8.34 9.59 -5.82
CA ALA A 162 9.19 8.43 -5.57
C ALA A 162 8.39 7.12 -5.58
N ALA A 163 7.13 7.13 -5.14
CA ALA A 163 6.27 5.95 -5.29
C ALA A 163 5.97 5.65 -6.76
N LEU A 164 5.84 6.66 -7.61
CA LEU A 164 5.41 6.52 -9.00
C LEU A 164 6.56 6.31 -10.00
N ARG A 165 7.81 6.42 -9.56
CA ARG A 165 9.05 6.31 -10.37
C ARG A 165 9.37 4.89 -10.88
N PHE A 166 8.38 4.21 -11.41
CA PHE A 166 8.55 2.92 -12.08
C PHE A 166 9.33 2.97 -13.38
N GLY A 167 9.24 4.10 -14.09
CA GLY A 167 9.99 4.33 -15.33
C GLY A 167 11.50 4.26 -15.12
N GLU A 168 11.98 4.79 -13.99
CA GLU A 168 13.41 4.83 -13.65
C GLU A 168 13.97 3.44 -13.33
N ILE A 169 13.15 2.54 -12.76
CA ILE A 169 13.54 1.14 -12.51
C ILE A 169 13.71 0.41 -13.84
N LYS A 170 12.82 0.63 -14.81
CA LYS A 170 12.93 0.05 -16.16
C LYS A 170 14.17 0.55 -16.89
N GLU A 171 14.52 1.83 -16.74
CA GLU A 171 15.77 2.40 -17.29
C GLU A 171 17.02 1.90 -16.58
N LYS A 172 17.04 1.79 -15.25
CA LYS A 172 18.16 1.22 -14.50
C LYS A 172 18.41 -0.25 -14.83
N ILE A 173 17.35 -1.04 -14.98
CA ILE A 173 17.45 -2.45 -15.43
C ILE A 173 17.98 -2.52 -16.86
N LYS A 174 17.50 -1.65 -17.76
CA LYS A 174 17.99 -1.57 -19.14
C LYS A 174 19.47 -1.17 -19.19
N LYS A 175 19.88 -0.19 -18.38
CA LYS A 175 21.27 0.29 -18.27
C LYS A 175 22.21 -0.79 -17.72
N ASN A 176 21.83 -1.48 -16.63
CA ASN A 176 22.65 -2.55 -16.06
C ASN A 176 22.79 -3.75 -17.00
N ARG A 177 21.75 -4.04 -17.80
CA ARG A 177 21.81 -5.09 -18.82
C ARG A 177 22.75 -4.73 -19.98
N LEU A 178 22.80 -3.45 -20.38
CA LEU A 178 23.73 -2.96 -21.41
C LEU A 178 25.19 -2.95 -20.94
N VAL A 179 25.45 -2.59 -19.69
CA VAL A 179 26.81 -2.64 -19.10
C VAL A 179 27.33 -4.08 -19.04
N LYS A 180 26.47 -5.04 -18.66
CA LYS A 180 26.84 -6.46 -18.62
C LYS A 180 27.12 -7.05 -20.01
N LEU A 181 26.32 -6.67 -21.02
CA LEU A 181 26.56 -7.07 -22.40
C LEU A 181 27.84 -6.47 -22.97
N HIS A 182 28.20 -5.24 -22.57
CA HIS A 182 29.45 -4.63 -23.00
C HIS A 182 30.67 -5.32 -22.37
N SER A 183 30.63 -5.65 -21.08
CA SER A 183 31.72 -6.40 -20.44
C SER A 183 31.91 -7.78 -21.07
N ASP A 184 30.82 -8.51 -21.35
CA ASP A 184 30.89 -9.87 -21.90
C ASP A 184 31.45 -9.91 -23.34
N VAL A 185 31.27 -8.83 -24.12
CA VAL A 185 31.83 -8.71 -25.49
C VAL A 185 33.32 -8.38 -25.46
N THR A 186 33.78 -7.54 -24.54
CA THR A 186 35.21 -7.20 -24.44
C THR A 186 36.06 -8.41 -24.03
N TYR A 187 35.55 -9.28 -23.15
CA TYR A 187 36.25 -10.52 -22.76
C TYR A 187 36.36 -11.57 -23.89
N LEU A 188 35.56 -11.46 -24.96
CA LEU A 188 35.60 -12.38 -26.10
C LEU A 188 36.43 -11.85 -27.28
N GLY A 189 36.85 -10.57 -27.26
CA GLY A 189 37.70 -9.96 -28.29
C GLY A 189 39.21 -10.05 -28.01
N ASP A 190 39.59 -10.45 -26.79
CA ASP A 190 40.98 -10.57 -26.33
C ASP A 190 41.48 -12.03 -26.32
N VAL A 191 40.82 -12.95 -27.05
CA VAL A 191 41.23 -14.36 -27.24
C VAL A 191 41.60 -14.63 -28.69
#